data_AF-B5GMB1-F1
#
_entry.id   AF-B5GMB1-F1
#
_cell.length_a   1.000
_cell.length_b   1.000
_cell.length_c   1.000
_cell.angle_alpha   90.00
_cell.angle_beta   90.00
_cell.angle_gamma   90.00
#
_symmetry.space_group_name_H-M   'P 1'
#
loop_
_entity.id
_entity.type
_entity.pdbx_description
1 polymer ?
#
loop_
_entity_poly.entity_id
_entity_poly.type
_entity_poly.pdbx_seq_one_letter_code
_entity_poly.pdbx_strand_id
1 'polypeptide(L)'
;MAGHPEPHRITVGGHEAVALTVRGYEQLLANRRQIGGQSARIRVLSQEIRKSRLLLRELEALVEEAVCDCPRQDGEQVLCPTVRPAEPTDRKGEECLRGALASLIRHHQEGAV
;
A
#
# COMPACT_ATOMS: atom_id res chain seq x y z
N MET A 1 -31.53 5.23 -10.52
CA MET A 1 -31.54 3.76 -10.45
C MET A 1 -30.87 3.20 -11.69
N ALA A 2 -29.71 2.56 -11.54
CA ALA A 2 -29.02 1.90 -12.66
C ALA A 2 -29.61 0.50 -12.84
N GLY A 3 -30.55 0.36 -13.77
CA GLY A 3 -31.09 -0.96 -14.14
C GLY A 3 -30.00 -1.80 -14.79
N HIS A 4 -29.97 -3.09 -14.51
CA HIS A 4 -29.10 -4.01 -15.26
C HIS A 4 -29.62 -4.07 -16.69
N PRO A 5 -28.76 -4.04 -17.73
CA PRO A 5 -29.21 -4.31 -19.08
C PRO A 5 -29.83 -5.71 -19.11
N GLU A 6 -31.01 -5.85 -19.72
CA GLU A 6 -31.69 -7.14 -19.91
C GLU A 6 -31.43 -7.65 -21.33
N PRO A 7 -30.35 -8.43 -21.54
CA PRO A 7 -30.03 -8.99 -22.84
C PRO A 7 -31.04 -10.06 -23.26
N HIS A 8 -31.54 -9.94 -24.50
CA HIS A 8 -32.42 -10.95 -25.09
C HIS A 8 -31.59 -11.82 -26.05
N ARG A 9 -31.57 -13.13 -25.83
CA ARG A 9 -30.87 -14.06 -26.73
C ARG A 9 -31.64 -14.23 -28.03
N ILE A 10 -30.95 -14.12 -29.15
CA ILE A 10 -31.48 -14.26 -30.50
C ILE A 10 -30.50 -15.08 -31.34
N THR A 11 -30.94 -15.50 -32.53
CA THR A 11 -30.07 -16.15 -33.52
C THR A 11 -30.05 -15.32 -34.80
N VAL A 12 -28.86 -14.93 -35.27
CA VAL A 12 -28.68 -14.13 -36.50
C VAL A 12 -27.84 -14.94 -37.47
N GLY A 13 -28.41 -15.32 -38.62
CA GLY A 13 -27.71 -16.12 -39.64
C GLY A 13 -27.11 -17.42 -39.08
N GLY A 14 -27.84 -18.09 -38.17
CA GLY A 14 -27.38 -19.33 -37.51
C GLY A 14 -26.42 -19.15 -36.33
N HIS A 15 -26.03 -17.92 -35.98
CA HIS A 15 -25.12 -17.63 -34.86
C HIS A 15 -25.89 -17.07 -33.66
N GLU A 16 -25.54 -17.51 -32.45
CA GLU A 16 -26.11 -16.98 -31.21
C GLU A 16 -25.66 -15.52 -31.02
N ALA A 17 -26.62 -14.64 -30.76
CA ALA A 17 -26.40 -13.22 -30.55
C ALA A 17 -27.31 -12.69 -29.44
N VAL A 18 -27.03 -11.46 -29.01
CA VAL A 18 -27.81 -10.77 -27.98
C VAL A 18 -28.34 -9.46 -28.54
N ALA A 19 -29.65 -9.28 -28.46
CA ALA A 19 -30.31 -8.02 -28.75
C ALA A 19 -30.40 -7.16 -27.50
N LEU A 20 -30.08 -5.88 -27.64
CA LEU A 20 -30.30 -4.84 -26.65
C LEU A 20 -31.10 -3.71 -27.29
N THR A 21 -31.94 -3.05 -26.50
CA THR A 21 -32.51 -1.77 -26.90
C THR A 21 -31.40 -0.73 -27.04
N VAL A 22 -31.62 0.32 -27.84
CA VAL A 22 -30.65 1.42 -27.99
C VAL A 22 -30.24 2.00 -26.63
N ARG A 23 -31.23 2.24 -25.76
CA ARG A 23 -31.01 2.70 -24.39
C ARG A 23 -30.16 1.71 -23.57
N GLY A 24 -30.44 0.41 -23.70
CA GLY A 24 -29.67 -0.64 -23.02
C GLY A 24 -28.22 -0.71 -23.50
N TYR A 25 -27.98 -0.52 -24.81
CA TYR A 25 -26.65 -0.46 -25.39
C TYR A 25 -25.88 0.79 -24.93
N GLU A 26 -26.50 1.97 -24.92
CA GLU A 26 -25.88 3.20 -24.42
C GLU A 26 -25.52 3.10 -22.94
N GLN A 27 -26.39 2.50 -22.13
CA GLN A 27 -26.13 2.26 -20.72
C GLN A 27 -24.96 1.28 -20.53
N LEU A 28 -24.88 0.24 -21.34
CA LEU A 28 -23.77 -0.71 -21.32
C LEU A 28 -22.44 -0.02 -21.69
N LEU A 29 -22.44 0.85 -22.70
CA LEU A 29 -21.26 1.65 -23.06
C LEU A 29 -20.83 2.59 -21.94
N ALA A 30 -21.78 3.28 -21.30
CA ALA A 30 -21.50 4.16 -20.18
C ALA A 30 -20.90 3.38 -19.00
N ASN A 31 -21.49 2.23 -18.65
CA ASN A 31 -21.00 1.37 -17.59
C ASN A 31 -19.60 0.83 -17.89
N ARG A 32 -19.36 0.36 -19.13
CA ARG A 32 -18.02 -0.08 -19.58
C ARG A 32 -16.98 1.03 -19.41
N ARG A 33 -17.31 2.28 -19.75
CA ARG A 33 -16.39 3.43 -19.57
C ARG A 33 -16.13 3.71 -18.10
N GLN A 34 -17.17 3.68 -17.27
CA GLN A 34 -17.04 3.89 -15.84
C GLN A 34 -16.15 2.83 -15.18
N ILE A 35 -16.42 1.54 -15.46
CA ILE A 35 -15.62 0.42 -14.97
C ILE A 35 -14.18 0.55 -15.49
N GLY A 36 -13.99 0.83 -16.78
CA GLY A 36 -12.65 1.04 -17.34
C GLY A 36 -11.86 2.15 -16.63
N GLY A 37 -12.51 3.28 -16.33
CA GLY A 37 -11.91 4.37 -15.57
C GLY A 37 -11.61 3.99 -14.12
N GLN A 38 -12.51 3.29 -13.45
CA GLN A 38 -12.30 2.80 -12.08
C GLN A 38 -11.17 1.77 -12.00
N SER A 39 -11.13 0.81 -12.92
CA SER A 39 -10.06 -0.19 -13.00
C SER A 39 -8.70 0.45 -13.26
N ALA A 40 -8.63 1.48 -14.11
CA ALA A 40 -7.40 2.24 -14.33
C ALA A 40 -6.91 2.93 -13.05
N ARG A 41 -7.81 3.56 -12.28
CA ARG A 41 -7.49 4.19 -10.99
C ARG A 41 -7.00 3.17 -9.96
N ILE A 42 -7.68 2.03 -9.83
CA ILE A 42 -7.28 0.94 -8.94
C ILE A 42 -5.89 0.43 -9.32
N ARG A 43 -5.58 0.30 -10.62
CA ARG A 43 -4.26 -0.13 -11.09
C ARG A 43 -3.16 0.83 -10.65
N VAL A 44 -3.36 2.13 -10.80
CA VAL A 44 -2.39 3.15 -10.36
C VAL A 44 -2.22 3.10 -8.84
N LEU A 45 -3.31 3.10 -8.08
CA LEU A 45 -3.25 2.99 -6.61
C LEU A 45 -2.53 1.72 -6.14
N SER A 46 -2.76 0.59 -6.81
CA SER A 46 -2.08 -0.67 -6.51
C SER A 46 -0.58 -0.59 -6.77
N GLN A 47 -0.16 0.13 -7.82
CA GLN A 47 1.26 0.35 -8.10
C GLN A 47 1.91 1.24 -7.03
N GLU A 48 1.24 2.33 -6.63
CA GLU A 48 1.75 3.22 -5.58
C GLU A 48 1.85 2.50 -4.23
N ILE A 49 0.85 1.70 -3.85
CA ILE A 49 0.92 0.88 -2.63
C ILE A 49 2.13 -0.08 -2.67
N ARG A 50 2.39 -0.72 -3.81
CA ARG A 50 3.55 -1.62 -3.96
C ARG A 50 4.87 -0.88 -3.80
N LYS A 51 5.01 0.31 -4.40
CA LYS A 51 6.20 1.14 -4.25
C LYS A 51 6.40 1.57 -2.80
N SER A 52 5.36 2.06 -2.14
CA SER A 52 5.43 2.47 -0.74
C SER A 52 5.82 1.31 0.19
N ARG A 53 5.27 0.11 -0.05
CA ARG A 53 5.66 -1.09 0.72
C ARG A 53 7.13 -1.47 0.50
N LEU A 54 7.64 -1.34 -0.72
CA LEU A 54 9.05 -1.59 -1.02
C LEU A 54 9.96 -0.59 -0.27
N LEU A 55 9.64 0.70 -0.33
CA LEU A 55 10.39 1.74 0.38
C LEU A 55 10.38 1.52 1.90
N LEU A 56 9.26 1.11 2.48
CA LEU A 56 9.19 0.81 3.92
C LEU A 56 10.08 -0.38 4.30
N ARG A 57 10.16 -1.41 3.45
CA ARG A 57 11.06 -2.56 3.67
C ARG A 57 12.53 -2.17 3.53
N GLU A 58 12.86 -1.33 2.56
CA GLU A 58 14.23 -0.81 2.40
C GLU A 58 14.64 0.06 3.59
N LEU A 59 13.73 0.91 4.08
CA LEU A 59 13.96 1.69 5.29
C LEU A 59 14.14 0.79 6.52
N GLU A 60 13.32 -0.25 6.68
CA GLU A 60 13.49 -1.24 7.74
C GLU A 60 14.86 -1.90 7.68
N ALA A 61 15.30 -2.35 6.50
CA ALA A 61 16.61 -2.97 6.33
C ALA A 61 17.76 -2.01 6.68
N LEU A 62 17.70 -0.74 6.25
CA LEU A 62 18.69 0.28 6.62
C LEU A 62 18.68 0.57 8.14
N VAL A 63 17.49 0.61 8.72
CA VAL A 63 17.25 0.76 10.16
C VAL A 63 17.62 -0.48 10.94
N GLU A 64 17.83 -1.64 10.34
CA GLU A 64 18.39 -2.84 10.97
C GLU A 64 19.91 -2.90 10.80
N GLU A 65 20.44 -2.53 9.63
CA GLU A 65 21.86 -2.59 9.27
C GLU A 65 22.73 -1.51 9.95
N ALA A 66 22.20 -0.29 10.14
CA ALA A 66 22.90 0.81 10.82
C ALA A 66 23.14 0.60 12.33
N VAL A 67 23.94 -0.40 12.74
CA VAL A 67 24.17 -0.82 14.14
C VAL A 67 24.28 0.39 15.09
N CYS A 68 23.21 0.64 15.84
CA CYS A 68 23.23 1.44 17.05
C CYS A 68 23.10 0.46 18.21
N ASP A 69 24.08 0.48 19.10
CA ASP A 69 23.98 -0.11 20.44
C ASP A 69 23.03 0.74 21.29
N CYS A 70 21.75 0.75 20.91
CA CYS A 70 20.70 1.22 21.78
C CYS A 70 20.52 0.13 22.86
N PRO A 71 20.57 0.48 24.15
CA PRO A 71 20.54 -0.50 25.22
C PRO A 71 19.27 -1.33 25.11
N ARG A 72 19.44 -2.62 24.79
CA ARG A 72 18.40 -3.64 24.98
C ARG A 72 18.11 -3.66 26.48
N GLN A 73 16.84 -3.62 26.89
CA GLN A 73 16.44 -3.52 28.31
C GLN A 73 16.92 -4.69 29.18
N ASP A 74 17.54 -5.72 28.60
CA ASP A 74 18.13 -6.83 29.33
C ASP A 74 19.66 -6.76 29.20
N GLY A 75 20.26 -6.09 30.19
CA GLY A 75 21.65 -6.30 30.60
C GLY A 75 22.72 -6.30 29.49
N GLU A 76 23.37 -5.15 29.38
CA GLU A 76 24.77 -5.05 28.94
C GLU A 76 25.04 -5.26 27.44
N GLN A 77 25.21 -4.15 26.72
CA GLN A 77 26.50 -3.81 26.11
C GLN A 77 26.48 -2.41 25.49
N VAL A 78 27.66 -1.79 25.57
CA VAL A 78 28.01 -0.48 25.02
C VAL A 78 29.17 -0.72 24.05
N LEU A 79 29.00 -0.49 22.75
CA LEU A 79 29.66 0.54 21.92
C LEU A 79 29.51 0.23 20.43
N CYS A 80 28.70 1.06 19.75
CA CYS A 80 28.97 1.37 18.35
C CYS A 80 29.55 2.79 18.26
N PRO A 81 30.60 2.97 17.45
CA PRO A 81 31.31 4.23 17.34
C PRO A 81 30.52 5.18 16.45
N THR A 82 29.76 6.09 17.04
CA THR A 82 29.26 7.24 16.31
C THR A 82 30.26 8.38 16.38
N VAL A 83 30.49 8.97 15.20
CA VAL A 83 30.83 10.37 14.97
C VAL A 83 30.51 11.21 16.21
N ARG A 84 31.56 11.72 16.86
CA ARG A 84 31.51 12.54 18.08
C ARG A 84 30.33 13.52 18.09
N PRO A 85 29.60 13.59 19.21
CA PRO A 85 29.27 14.88 19.81
C PRO A 85 29.57 14.91 21.31
N ALA A 86 29.58 16.13 21.84
CA ALA A 86 29.99 16.51 23.19
C ALA A 86 29.06 15.99 24.31
N GLU A 87 29.59 16.11 25.54
CA GLU A 87 29.15 15.52 26.80
C GLU A 87 27.71 15.79 27.30
N PRO A 88 27.22 14.98 28.26
CA PRO A 88 25.81 14.69 28.45
C PRO A 88 25.19 15.43 29.64
N THR A 89 23.92 15.78 29.52
CA THR A 89 23.01 15.95 30.67
C THR A 89 21.70 15.21 30.41
N ASP A 90 21.50 14.20 31.26
CA ASP A 90 20.24 13.83 31.91
C ASP A 90 18.96 13.97 31.08
N ARG A 91 18.61 12.90 30.34
CA ARG A 91 17.22 12.62 29.96
C ARG A 91 16.90 11.14 30.11
N LYS A 92 16.35 10.79 31.26
CA LYS A 92 15.43 9.66 31.41
C LYS A 92 14.28 9.81 30.41
N GLY A 93 14.09 8.83 29.54
CA GLY A 93 12.80 8.59 28.87
C GLY A 93 12.68 8.94 27.39
N GLU A 94 13.77 8.98 26.62
CA GLU A 94 13.67 9.08 25.16
C GLU A 94 14.00 7.72 24.54
N GLU A 95 12.99 7.00 24.06
CA GLU A 95 13.19 5.82 23.21
C GLU A 95 14.15 6.20 22.07
N CYS A 96 15.21 5.41 21.87
CA CYS A 96 16.17 5.63 20.79
C CYS A 96 15.40 5.78 19.46
N LEU A 97 15.64 6.89 18.73
CA LEU A 97 14.92 7.29 17.50
C LEU A 97 14.78 6.11 16.51
N ARG A 98 15.80 5.25 16.45
CA ARG A 98 15.83 4.04 15.62
C ARG A 98 14.78 3.00 16.01
N GLY A 99 14.63 2.74 17.31
CA GLY A 99 13.60 1.84 17.84
C GLY A 99 12.20 2.39 17.63
N ALA A 100 12.01 3.70 17.82
CA ALA A 100 10.76 4.37 17.50
C ALA A 100 10.43 4.28 15.99
N LEU A 101 11.43 4.49 15.12
CA LEU A 101 11.28 4.38 13.67
C LEU A 101 10.99 2.94 13.21
N ALA A 102 11.68 1.95 13.76
CA ALA A 102 11.45 0.54 13.45
C ALA A 102 10.05 0.07 13.90
N SER A 103 9.59 0.50 15.09
CA SER A 103 8.23 0.21 15.55
C SER A 103 7.17 0.91 14.70
N LEU A 104 7.42 2.15 14.28
CA LEU A 104 6.52 2.89 13.38
C LEU A 104 6.42 2.23 11.99
N ILE A 105 7.56 1.78 11.43
CA ILE A 105 7.60 1.09 10.13
C ILE A 105 6.80 -0.21 10.21
N ARG A 106 7.03 -1.06 11.23
CA ARG A 106 6.30 -2.31 11.42
C ARG A 106 4.79 -2.08 11.58
N HIS A 107 4.40 -1.09 12.38
CA HIS A 107 2.99 -0.74 12.56
C HIS A 107 2.31 -0.38 11.23
N HIS A 108 2.97 0.41 10.38
CA HIS A 108 2.44 0.76 9.06
C HIS A 108 2.44 -0.41 8.06
N GLN A 109 3.30 -1.42 8.24
CA GLN A 109 3.27 -2.63 7.42
C GLN A 109 2.11 -3.58 7.82
N GLU A 110 1.83 -3.72 9.11
CA GLU A 110 0.77 -4.59 9.64
C GLU A 110 -0.63 -4.03 9.41
N GLY A 111 -0.82 -2.72 9.52
CA GLY A 111 -2.10 -2.05 9.28
C GLY A 111 -2.50 -1.89 7.79
N ALA A 112 -1.64 -2.32 6.86
CA ALA A 112 -1.85 -2.20 5.42
C ALA A 112 -2.38 -3.49 4.74
N VAL A 113 -2.75 -4.52 5.51
CA VAL A 113 -3.36 -5.78 5.04
C VAL A 113 -4.88 -5.70 5.16
#